data_AF-A0A356P8L2-F1
#
_entry.id   AF-A0A356P8L2-F1
#
_cell.length_a   1.000
_cell.length_b   1.000
_cell.length_c   1.000
_cell.angle_alpha   90.00
_cell.angle_beta   90.00
_cell.angle_gamma   90.00
#
_symmetry.space_group_name_H-M   'P 1'
#
loop_
_entity.id
_entity.type
_entity.pdbx_description
1 polymer ?
#
loop_
_entity_poly.entity_id
_entity_poly.type
_entity_poly.pdbx_seq_one_letter_code
_entity_poly.pdbx_strand_id
1 'polypeptide(L)'
;MNKKKYLTVALAFCMILPMSIPALAADSSAAVPPTSAAPADAAKLTPQQRADQRIAKLQKAIDHVTMAQDNQADLAPIKALQAQEKTVRASMHSTNEEIKTKMKADRASKNYTALLAGLNDLVSMQPSILALNTASQTTAADWAKLKTDRQANNSAAVTADLTKLETDVTSRLAAMNVVLTGLQKVDQDLSMANTTPTAPVATPAPAAAVN
;
A
#
# COMPACT_ATOMS: atom_id res chain seq x y z
N MET A 1 13.33 -24.93 22.38
CA MET A 1 12.92 -23.92 21.36
C MET A 1 11.71 -24.44 20.57
N ASN A 2 10.59 -23.71 20.63
CA ASN A 2 9.31 -24.15 20.08
C ASN A 2 9.29 -24.05 18.55
N LYS A 3 9.49 -25.18 17.86
CA LYS A 3 9.53 -25.30 16.38
C LYS A 3 8.32 -24.66 15.67
N LYS A 4 7.16 -24.58 16.34
CA LYS A 4 5.94 -23.95 15.81
C LYS A 4 6.08 -22.44 15.58
N LYS A 5 6.86 -21.71 16.40
CA LYS A 5 7.04 -20.26 16.25
C LYS A 5 7.82 -19.89 14.99
N TYR A 6 8.79 -20.72 14.59
CA TYR A 6 9.62 -20.47 13.41
C TYR A 6 8.91 -20.77 12.07
N LEU A 7 7.97 -21.71 12.07
CA LEU A 7 7.17 -22.04 10.88
C LEU A 7 6.23 -20.87 10.51
N THR A 8 5.66 -20.18 11.51
CA THR A 8 4.82 -18.99 11.29
C THR A 8 5.61 -17.80 10.73
N VAL A 9 6.88 -17.65 11.15
CA VAL A 9 7.79 -16.60 10.64
C VAL A 9 8.12 -16.84 9.15
N ALA A 10 8.40 -18.09 8.75
CA ALA A 10 8.65 -18.43 7.35
C ALA A 10 7.41 -18.19 6.46
N LEU A 11 6.19 -18.36 6.99
CA LEU A 11 4.96 -18.14 6.24
C LEU A 11 4.60 -16.65 6.07
N ALA A 12 4.80 -15.83 7.10
CA ALA A 12 4.55 -14.38 7.04
C ALA A 12 5.52 -13.67 6.07
N PHE A 13 6.72 -14.23 5.91
CA PHE A 13 7.81 -13.70 5.09
C PHE A 13 7.61 -13.92 3.57
N CYS A 14 6.80 -14.89 3.16
CA CYS A 14 6.46 -15.14 1.75
C CYS A 14 5.20 -14.40 1.27
N MET A 15 4.39 -13.85 2.18
CA MET A 15 3.07 -13.29 1.86
C MET A 15 3.08 -11.81 1.44
N ILE A 16 4.22 -11.11 1.54
CA ILE A 16 4.30 -9.66 1.26
C ILE A 16 4.19 -9.33 -0.26
N LEU A 17 4.09 -10.34 -1.14
CA LEU A 17 4.60 -10.23 -2.51
C LEU A 17 3.62 -10.07 -3.69
N PRO A 18 2.29 -10.32 -3.65
CA PRO A 18 1.45 -10.02 -4.82
C PRO A 18 0.23 -9.15 -4.47
N MET A 19 0.45 -7.88 -4.10
CA MET A 19 -0.63 -6.89 -4.02
C MET A 19 -0.33 -5.71 -4.96
N SER A 20 -0.05 -6.03 -6.22
CA SER A 20 -0.03 -5.07 -7.31
C SER A 20 -1.47 -4.74 -7.69
N ILE A 21 -1.93 -3.56 -7.25
CA ILE A 21 -3.13 -2.94 -7.78
C ILE A 21 -2.77 -2.40 -9.18
N PRO A 22 -3.57 -2.67 -10.22
CA PRO A 22 -3.34 -2.09 -11.54
C PRO A 22 -3.37 -0.55 -11.45
N ALA A 23 -2.33 0.09 -11.99
CA ALA A 23 -2.31 1.55 -12.11
C ALA A 23 -3.50 2.01 -12.97
N LEU A 24 -4.15 3.13 -12.61
CA LEU A 24 -5.19 3.64 -13.49
C LEU A 24 -4.57 4.08 -14.82
N ALA A 25 -5.00 3.44 -15.89
CA ALA A 25 -4.94 4.07 -17.19
C ALA A 25 -5.76 5.37 -17.15
N ALA A 26 -5.21 6.43 -17.75
CA ALA A 26 -6.01 7.61 -18.08
C ALA A 26 -7.03 7.16 -19.12
N ASP A 27 -8.24 6.82 -18.69
CA ASP A 27 -9.34 6.59 -19.61
C ASP A 27 -9.83 7.99 -20.04
N SER A 28 -9.21 8.49 -21.11
CA SER A 28 -9.62 9.72 -21.79
C SER A 28 -10.86 9.51 -22.66
N SER A 29 -11.59 8.41 -22.46
CA SER A 29 -12.91 8.25 -23.06
C SER A 29 -13.85 9.25 -22.43
N ALA A 30 -13.90 10.44 -23.03
CA ALA A 30 -15.10 11.25 -23.09
C ALA A 30 -16.18 10.31 -23.64
N ALA A 31 -16.87 9.60 -22.75
CA ALA A 31 -18.01 8.79 -23.12
C ALA A 31 -19.00 9.76 -23.76
N VAL A 32 -19.15 9.61 -25.07
CA VAL A 32 -20.16 10.30 -25.86
C VAL A 32 -21.46 10.16 -25.08
N PRO A 33 -22.18 11.26 -24.80
CA PRO A 33 -23.41 11.20 -24.02
C PRO A 33 -24.31 10.13 -24.65
N PRO A 34 -25.00 9.29 -23.85
CA PRO A 34 -25.85 8.26 -24.41
C PRO A 34 -26.80 8.91 -25.39
N THR A 35 -26.76 8.46 -26.64
CA THR A 35 -27.74 8.82 -27.67
C THR A 35 -29.08 8.39 -27.09
N SER A 36 -29.77 9.31 -26.44
CA SER A 36 -31.08 9.04 -25.87
C SER A 36 -31.95 8.60 -27.03
N ALA A 37 -32.37 7.33 -27.04
CA ALA A 37 -33.39 6.86 -27.94
C ALA A 37 -34.52 7.91 -27.91
N ALA A 38 -34.87 8.43 -29.09
CA ALA A 38 -35.98 9.35 -29.21
C ALA A 38 -37.19 8.69 -28.52
N PRO A 39 -37.87 9.38 -27.57
CA PRO A 39 -39.09 8.82 -27.02
C PRO A 39 -40.03 8.55 -28.19
N ALA A 40 -40.69 7.39 -28.18
CA ALA A 40 -41.59 6.90 -29.22
C ALA A 40 -42.86 7.77 -29.42
N ASP A 41 -42.84 9.05 -29.02
CA ASP A 41 -43.96 9.98 -29.03
C ASP A 41 -43.53 11.44 -29.29
N ALA A 42 -42.43 11.66 -30.03
CA ALA A 42 -41.92 12.99 -30.38
C ALA A 42 -42.91 13.90 -31.16
N ALA A 43 -44.06 13.36 -31.57
CA ALA A 43 -45.07 14.03 -32.38
C ALA A 43 -46.03 14.96 -31.59
N LYS A 44 -46.00 15.02 -30.24
CA LYS A 44 -46.97 15.80 -29.43
C LYS A 44 -46.41 16.86 -28.47
N LEU A 45 -45.11 17.16 -28.50
CA LEU A 45 -44.53 18.19 -27.63
C LEU A 45 -44.69 19.59 -28.22
N THR A 46 -45.18 20.54 -27.41
CA THR A 46 -45.20 21.96 -27.78
C THR A 46 -43.78 22.49 -27.96
N PRO A 47 -43.58 23.60 -28.72
CA PRO A 47 -42.26 24.22 -28.85
C PRO A 47 -41.59 24.53 -27.50
N GLN A 48 -42.38 24.96 -26.51
CA GLN A 48 -41.92 25.22 -25.14
C GLN A 48 -41.38 23.92 -24.48
N GLN A 49 -42.13 22.83 -24.55
CA GLN A 49 -41.71 21.56 -23.95
C GLN A 49 -40.46 20.97 -24.62
N ARG A 50 -40.25 21.22 -25.93
CA ARG A 50 -39.01 20.86 -26.63
C ARG A 50 -37.83 21.72 -26.17
N ALA A 51 -38.06 23.01 -25.91
CA ALA A 51 -37.04 23.90 -25.36
C ALA A 51 -36.65 23.48 -23.94
N ASP A 52 -37.62 23.18 -23.08
CA ASP A 52 -37.38 22.71 -21.70
C ASP A 52 -36.61 21.38 -21.68
N GLN A 53 -36.95 20.43 -22.56
CA GLN A 53 -36.19 19.19 -22.71
C GLN A 53 -34.74 19.41 -23.16
N ARG A 54 -34.52 20.37 -24.07
CA ARG A 54 -33.17 20.74 -24.51
C ARG A 54 -32.37 21.38 -23.39
N ILE A 55 -32.98 22.29 -22.62
CA ILE A 55 -32.36 22.93 -21.45
C ILE A 55 -31.98 21.86 -20.42
N ALA A 56 -32.89 20.93 -20.09
CA ALA A 56 -32.61 19.84 -19.15
C ALA A 56 -31.46 18.92 -19.63
N LYS A 57 -31.40 18.62 -20.94
CA LYS A 57 -30.29 17.85 -21.52
C LYS A 57 -28.97 18.60 -21.46
N LEU A 58 -28.97 19.90 -21.77
CA LEU A 58 -27.77 20.74 -21.70
C LEU A 58 -27.28 20.88 -20.27
N GLN A 59 -28.17 21.09 -19.29
CA GLN A 59 -27.79 21.13 -17.88
C GLN A 59 -27.16 19.81 -17.44
N LYS A 60 -27.76 18.67 -17.79
CA LYS A 60 -27.19 17.35 -17.51
C LYS A 60 -25.81 17.14 -18.14
N ALA A 61 -25.60 17.67 -19.35
CA ALA A 61 -24.29 17.60 -20.02
C ALA A 61 -23.25 18.49 -19.35
N ILE A 62 -23.63 19.69 -18.90
CA ILE A 62 -22.77 20.59 -18.11
C ILE A 62 -22.36 19.89 -16.82
N ASP A 63 -23.31 19.34 -16.07
CA ASP A 63 -23.04 18.63 -14.80
C ASP A 63 -22.08 17.45 -15.03
N HIS A 64 -22.24 16.71 -16.13
CA HIS A 64 -21.36 15.59 -16.48
C HIS A 64 -19.93 16.04 -16.82
N VAL A 65 -19.78 17.15 -17.57
CA VAL A 65 -18.45 17.70 -17.90
C VAL A 65 -17.75 18.25 -16.66
N THR A 66 -18.46 18.97 -15.80
CA THR A 66 -17.92 19.48 -14.53
C THR A 66 -17.44 18.33 -13.65
N MET A 67 -18.27 17.29 -13.46
CA MET A 67 -17.86 16.13 -12.66
C MET A 67 -16.70 15.36 -13.29
N ALA A 68 -16.59 15.30 -14.62
CA ALA A 68 -15.43 14.68 -15.28
C ALA A 68 -14.13 15.46 -15.01
N GLN A 69 -14.20 16.80 -14.94
CA GLN A 69 -13.07 17.64 -14.58
C GLN A 69 -12.66 17.46 -13.11
N ASP A 70 -13.64 17.44 -12.20
CA ASP A 70 -13.39 17.21 -10.76
C ASP A 70 -12.76 15.84 -10.53
N ASN A 71 -13.32 14.79 -11.15
CA ASN A 71 -12.75 13.44 -11.08
C ASN A 71 -11.32 13.37 -11.63
N GLN A 72 -10.97 14.19 -12.63
CA GLN A 72 -9.61 14.23 -13.17
C GLN A 72 -8.62 14.89 -12.20
N ALA A 73 -9.07 15.91 -11.45
CA ALA A 73 -8.28 16.53 -10.39
C ALA A 73 -8.03 15.54 -9.23
N ASP A 74 -9.05 14.80 -8.82
CA ASP A 74 -8.99 13.81 -7.72
C ASP A 74 -8.08 12.61 -8.04
N LEU A 75 -7.85 12.31 -9.32
CA LEU A 75 -6.93 11.24 -9.73
C LEU A 75 -5.45 11.58 -9.57
N ALA A 76 -5.08 12.86 -9.58
CA ALA A 76 -3.70 13.28 -9.44
C ALA A 76 -3.06 12.89 -8.09
N PRO A 77 -3.67 13.18 -6.91
CA PRO A 77 -3.12 12.78 -5.62
C PRO A 77 -3.04 11.27 -5.48
N ILE A 78 -4.07 10.53 -5.93
CA ILE A 78 -4.07 9.05 -5.90
C ILE A 78 -2.88 8.49 -6.70
N LYS A 79 -2.59 9.03 -7.89
CA LYS A 79 -1.43 8.59 -8.69
C LYS A 79 -0.09 8.89 -8.00
N ALA A 80 0.04 10.04 -7.35
CA ALA A 80 1.24 10.38 -6.59
C ALA A 80 1.46 9.41 -5.42
N LEU A 81 0.39 9.08 -4.69
CA LEU A 81 0.42 8.08 -3.61
C LEU A 81 0.79 6.69 -4.14
N GLN A 82 0.27 6.26 -5.29
CA GLN A 82 0.64 4.99 -5.91
C GLN A 82 2.14 4.93 -6.31
N ALA A 83 2.72 6.05 -6.75
CA ALA A 83 4.14 6.12 -7.04
C ALA A 83 4.99 5.99 -5.76
N GLN A 84 4.54 6.58 -4.65
CA GLN A 84 5.17 6.40 -3.34
C GLN A 84 5.06 4.95 -2.86
N GLU A 85 3.87 4.33 -2.94
CA GLU A 85 3.69 2.91 -2.60
C GLU A 85 4.65 2.00 -3.39
N LYS A 86 4.82 2.26 -4.70
CA LYS A 86 5.75 1.49 -5.53
C LYS A 86 7.18 1.59 -5.00
N THR A 87 7.60 2.80 -4.61
CA THR A 87 8.95 3.04 -4.06
C THR A 87 9.13 2.33 -2.73
N VAL A 88 8.18 2.48 -1.80
CA VAL A 88 8.24 1.80 -0.48
C VAL A 88 8.22 0.29 -0.64
N ARG A 89 7.43 -0.25 -1.57
CA ARG A 89 7.42 -1.70 -1.87
C ARG A 89 8.77 -2.20 -2.35
N ALA A 90 9.44 -1.45 -3.23
CA ALA A 90 10.77 -1.80 -3.71
C ALA A 90 11.79 -1.82 -2.56
N SER A 91 11.74 -0.83 -1.66
CA SER A 91 12.58 -0.80 -0.46
C SER A 91 12.31 -1.98 0.46
N MET A 92 11.04 -2.28 0.75
CA MET A 92 10.65 -3.46 1.55
C MET A 92 11.20 -4.76 0.93
N HIS A 93 11.10 -4.91 -0.39
CA HIS A 93 11.64 -6.08 -1.08
C HIS A 93 13.16 -6.17 -0.96
N SER A 94 13.88 -5.06 -1.18
CA SER A 94 15.35 -5.03 -1.09
C SER A 94 15.81 -5.43 0.30
N THR A 95 15.29 -4.77 1.34
CA THR A 95 15.64 -5.06 2.74
C THR A 95 15.30 -6.51 3.11
N ASN A 96 14.21 -7.06 2.58
CA ASN A 96 13.84 -8.44 2.82
C ASN A 96 14.86 -9.46 2.25
N GLU A 97 15.41 -9.19 1.06
CA GLU A 97 16.47 -10.03 0.47
C GLU A 97 17.81 -9.88 1.21
N GLU A 98 18.11 -8.69 1.73
CA GLU A 98 19.27 -8.45 2.60
C GLU A 98 19.16 -9.24 3.91
N ILE A 99 18.01 -9.18 4.58
CA ILE A 99 17.71 -9.98 5.78
C ILE A 99 17.89 -11.48 5.50
N LYS A 100 17.35 -11.99 4.38
CA LYS A 100 17.54 -13.41 3.98
C LYS A 100 19.01 -13.78 3.89
N THR A 101 19.80 -12.90 3.29
CA THR A 101 21.24 -13.11 3.09
C THR A 101 21.97 -13.10 4.43
N LYS A 102 21.68 -12.13 5.31
CA LYS A 102 22.28 -12.03 6.64
C LYS A 102 21.90 -13.22 7.54
N MET A 103 20.63 -13.62 7.58
CA MET A 103 20.21 -14.80 8.33
C MET A 103 20.92 -16.09 7.87
N LYS A 104 21.17 -16.24 6.57
CA LYS A 104 21.96 -17.38 6.04
C LYS A 104 23.41 -17.30 6.50
N ALA A 105 24.02 -16.12 6.43
CA ALA A 105 25.38 -15.89 6.88
C ALA A 105 25.55 -16.16 8.38
N ASP A 106 24.69 -15.59 9.23
CA ASP A 106 24.68 -15.79 10.68
C ASP A 106 24.47 -17.26 11.06
N ARG A 107 23.62 -17.96 10.32
CA ARG A 107 23.45 -19.41 10.52
C ARG A 107 24.73 -20.18 10.20
N ALA A 108 25.44 -19.82 9.12
CA ALA A 108 26.68 -20.46 8.73
C ALA A 108 27.83 -20.16 9.70
N SER A 109 27.90 -18.93 10.22
CA SER A 109 28.88 -18.50 11.23
C SER A 109 28.51 -18.90 12.66
N LYS A 110 27.35 -19.56 12.86
CA LYS A 110 26.79 -19.93 14.17
C LYS A 110 26.56 -18.73 15.10
N ASN A 111 26.26 -17.57 14.52
CA ASN A 111 25.89 -16.37 15.24
C ASN A 111 24.44 -16.43 15.74
N TYR A 112 24.18 -17.29 16.71
CA TYR A 112 22.82 -17.52 17.20
C TYR A 112 22.23 -16.31 17.95
N THR A 113 23.08 -15.41 18.46
CA THR A 113 22.64 -14.19 19.14
C THR A 113 21.96 -13.23 18.17
N ALA A 114 22.60 -12.88 17.04
CA ALA A 114 21.96 -12.09 15.97
C ALA A 114 20.71 -12.78 15.44
N LEU A 115 20.82 -14.08 15.16
CA LEU A 115 19.71 -14.84 14.61
C LEU A 115 18.49 -14.82 15.53
N LEU A 116 18.69 -14.92 16.85
CA LEU A 116 17.61 -14.85 17.83
C LEU A 116 17.00 -13.44 17.91
N ALA A 117 17.83 -12.39 17.89
CA ALA A 117 17.37 -11.00 17.90
C ALA A 117 16.49 -10.70 16.67
N GLY A 118 17.02 -10.96 15.45
CA GLY A 118 16.28 -10.76 14.21
C GLY A 118 14.98 -11.58 14.13
N LEU A 119 14.97 -12.82 14.65
CA LEU A 119 13.76 -13.64 14.72
C LEU A 119 12.72 -13.09 15.70
N ASN A 120 13.14 -12.53 16.84
CA ASN A 120 12.21 -11.89 17.78
C ASN A 120 11.57 -10.65 17.16
N ASP A 121 12.36 -9.85 16.44
CA ASP A 121 11.86 -8.68 15.72
C ASP A 121 10.87 -9.05 14.62
N LEU A 122 11.16 -10.08 13.81
CA LEU A 122 10.20 -10.60 12.82
C LEU A 122 8.89 -11.06 13.45
N VAL A 123 8.94 -11.69 14.63
CA VAL A 123 7.73 -12.08 15.37
C VAL A 123 6.94 -10.84 15.81
N SER A 124 7.63 -9.80 16.30
CA SER A 124 6.99 -8.56 16.74
C SER A 124 6.28 -7.81 15.59
N MET A 125 6.68 -8.02 14.34
CA MET A 125 6.12 -7.37 13.16
C MET A 125 4.83 -8.01 12.63
N GLN A 126 4.45 -9.21 13.09
CA GLN A 126 3.26 -9.91 12.57
C GLN A 126 1.97 -9.07 12.62
N PRO A 127 1.67 -8.30 13.68
CA PRO A 127 0.49 -7.43 13.70
C PRO A 127 0.53 -6.36 12.61
N SER A 128 1.69 -5.77 12.34
CA SER A 128 1.88 -4.76 11.29
C SER A 128 1.69 -5.35 9.89
N ILE A 129 2.18 -6.57 9.65
CA ILE A 129 1.97 -7.30 8.39
C ILE A 129 0.48 -7.60 8.19
N LEU A 130 -0.22 -8.02 9.25
CA LEU A 130 -1.66 -8.26 9.18
C LEU A 130 -2.43 -6.97 8.87
N ALA A 131 -2.09 -5.86 9.52
CA ALA A 131 -2.70 -4.55 9.26
C ALA A 131 -2.48 -4.11 7.81
N LEU A 132 -1.28 -4.29 7.26
CA LEU A 132 -0.98 -4.00 5.86
C LEU A 132 -1.81 -4.87 4.89
N ASN A 133 -2.00 -6.15 5.21
CA ASN A 133 -2.85 -7.03 4.41
C ASN A 133 -4.31 -6.60 4.41
N THR A 134 -4.85 -6.23 5.58
CA THR A 134 -6.21 -5.68 5.69
C THR A 134 -6.35 -4.40 4.88
N ALA A 135 -5.44 -3.45 5.04
CA ALA A 135 -5.45 -2.20 4.27
C ALA A 135 -5.40 -2.48 2.75
N SER A 136 -4.56 -3.42 2.31
CA SER A 136 -4.47 -3.80 0.90
C SER A 136 -5.77 -4.39 0.35
N GLN A 137 -6.48 -5.19 1.15
CA GLN A 137 -7.78 -5.75 0.75
C GLN A 137 -8.86 -4.67 0.65
N THR A 138 -8.92 -3.74 1.62
CA THR A 138 -9.85 -2.62 1.59
C THR A 138 -9.62 -1.76 0.35
N THR A 139 -8.37 -1.34 0.10
CA THR A 139 -8.03 -0.55 -1.09
C THR A 139 -8.40 -1.28 -2.38
N ALA A 140 -8.15 -2.59 -2.46
CA ALA A 140 -8.51 -3.38 -3.65
C ALA A 140 -10.02 -3.47 -3.89
N ALA A 141 -10.83 -3.60 -2.82
CA ALA A 141 -12.28 -3.58 -2.92
C ALA A 141 -12.80 -2.22 -3.42
N ASP A 142 -12.21 -1.12 -2.94
CA ASP A 142 -12.60 0.23 -3.34
C ASP A 142 -12.21 0.55 -4.79
N TRP A 143 -11.07 0.02 -5.27
CA TRP A 143 -10.73 0.06 -6.70
C TRP A 143 -11.78 -0.64 -7.58
N ALA A 144 -12.26 -1.80 -7.13
CA ALA A 144 -13.28 -2.55 -7.86
C ALA A 144 -14.62 -1.81 -7.88
N LYS A 145 -14.97 -1.16 -6.77
CA LYS A 145 -16.17 -0.33 -6.67
C LYS A 145 -16.11 0.89 -7.59
N LEU A 146 -15.02 1.64 -7.54
CA LEU A 146 -14.78 2.78 -8.44
C LEU A 146 -14.91 2.38 -9.91
N LYS A 147 -14.35 1.22 -10.30
CA LYS A 147 -14.49 0.70 -11.66
C LYS A 147 -15.96 0.45 -12.02
N THR A 148 -16.73 -0.13 -11.11
CA THR A 148 -18.15 -0.43 -11.29
C THR A 148 -18.97 0.86 -11.42
N ASP A 149 -18.75 1.83 -10.54
CA ASP A 149 -19.50 3.09 -10.54
C ASP A 149 -19.16 3.98 -11.74
N ARG A 150 -17.91 3.91 -12.24
CA ARG A 150 -17.52 4.51 -13.53
C ARG A 150 -18.25 3.86 -14.71
N GLN A 151 -18.35 2.52 -14.74
CA GLN A 151 -19.09 1.81 -15.79
C GLN A 151 -20.59 2.11 -15.76
N ALA A 152 -21.15 2.35 -14.57
CA ALA A 152 -22.54 2.74 -14.38
C ALA A 152 -22.84 4.23 -14.70
N ASN A 153 -21.83 5.04 -15.04
CA ASN A 153 -21.93 6.50 -15.18
C ASN A 153 -22.56 7.19 -13.95
N ASN A 154 -22.31 6.65 -12.75
CA ASN A 154 -22.82 7.21 -11.49
C ASN A 154 -21.82 8.23 -10.94
N SER A 155 -21.83 9.45 -11.48
CA SER A 155 -20.83 10.46 -11.20
C SER A 155 -20.71 10.83 -9.71
N ALA A 156 -21.82 10.89 -8.97
CA ALA A 156 -21.81 11.13 -7.52
C ALA A 156 -21.12 10.01 -6.73
N ALA A 157 -21.32 8.74 -7.13
CA ALA A 157 -20.64 7.61 -6.51
C ALA A 157 -19.15 7.58 -6.87
N VAL A 158 -18.78 7.97 -8.11
CA VAL A 158 -17.38 8.05 -8.53
C VAL A 158 -16.57 9.03 -7.67
N THR A 159 -17.09 10.22 -7.39
CA THR A 159 -16.40 11.20 -6.53
C THR A 159 -16.25 10.66 -5.10
N ALA A 160 -17.30 10.06 -4.54
CA ALA A 160 -17.24 9.46 -3.19
C ALA A 160 -16.21 8.32 -3.13
N ASP A 161 -16.15 7.48 -4.16
CA ASP A 161 -15.18 6.40 -4.27
C ASP A 161 -13.75 6.94 -4.40
N LEU A 162 -13.51 8.00 -5.18
CA LEU A 162 -12.18 8.62 -5.31
C LEU A 162 -11.67 9.18 -3.97
N THR A 163 -12.50 9.92 -3.22
CA THR A 163 -12.13 10.44 -1.89
C THR A 163 -11.80 9.31 -0.91
N LYS A 164 -12.64 8.25 -0.92
CA LYS A 164 -12.42 7.09 -0.06
C LYS A 164 -11.11 6.38 -0.43
N LEU A 165 -10.85 6.25 -1.72
CA LEU A 165 -9.68 5.56 -2.23
C LEU A 165 -8.37 6.32 -1.93
N GLU A 166 -8.37 7.65 -1.98
CA GLU A 166 -7.24 8.46 -1.51
C GLU A 166 -6.93 8.19 -0.02
N THR A 167 -7.97 8.12 0.82
CA THR A 167 -7.84 7.80 2.25
C THR A 167 -7.25 6.40 2.46
N ASP A 168 -7.77 5.43 1.72
CA ASP A 168 -7.33 4.03 1.81
C ASP A 168 -5.89 3.82 1.35
N VAL A 169 -5.49 4.44 0.23
CA VAL A 169 -4.10 4.38 -0.25
C VAL A 169 -3.16 5.05 0.75
N THR A 170 -3.57 6.17 1.36
CA THR A 170 -2.80 6.84 2.42
C THR A 170 -2.60 5.95 3.64
N SER A 171 -3.67 5.30 4.11
CA SER A 171 -3.62 4.35 5.22
C SER A 171 -2.72 3.14 4.92
N ARG A 172 -2.82 2.61 3.71
CA ARG A 172 -1.99 1.51 3.23
C ARG A 172 -0.51 1.90 3.16
N LEU A 173 -0.19 3.09 2.65
CA LEU A 173 1.17 3.60 2.63
C LEU A 173 1.75 3.76 4.05
N ALA A 174 0.96 4.24 5.00
CA ALA A 174 1.36 4.31 6.40
C ALA A 174 1.69 2.91 6.97
N ALA A 175 0.84 1.91 6.69
CA ALA A 175 1.08 0.52 7.09
C ALA A 175 2.35 -0.06 6.43
N MET A 176 2.60 0.24 5.15
CA MET A 176 3.83 -0.17 4.45
C MET A 176 5.08 0.41 5.12
N ASN A 177 5.06 1.69 5.51
CA ASN A 177 6.17 2.32 6.21
C ASN A 177 6.43 1.69 7.59
N VAL A 178 5.38 1.33 8.34
CA VAL A 178 5.56 0.60 9.61
C VAL A 178 6.25 -0.74 9.40
N VAL A 179 5.84 -1.49 8.35
CA VAL A 179 6.51 -2.76 8.02
C VAL A 179 7.96 -2.53 7.57
N LEU A 180 8.22 -1.50 6.76
CA LEU A 180 9.58 -1.15 6.34
C LEU A 180 10.49 -0.83 7.53
N THR A 181 10.02 -0.01 8.49
CA THR A 181 10.77 0.28 9.72
C THR A 181 11.07 -0.99 10.51
N GLY A 182 10.10 -1.91 10.61
CA GLY A 182 10.32 -3.20 11.24
C GLY A 182 11.39 -4.04 10.51
N LEU A 183 11.36 -4.09 9.18
CA LEU A 183 12.38 -4.80 8.39
C LEU A 183 13.76 -4.18 8.60
N GLN A 184 13.87 -2.85 8.61
CA GLN A 184 15.14 -2.16 8.88
C GLN A 184 15.69 -2.49 10.28
N LYS A 185 14.81 -2.65 11.27
CA LYS A 185 15.21 -3.07 12.62
C LYS A 185 15.76 -4.51 12.64
N VAL A 186 15.08 -5.44 11.97
CA VAL A 186 15.57 -6.82 11.80
C VAL A 186 16.93 -6.82 11.11
N ASP A 187 17.10 -6.01 10.06
CA ASP A 187 18.36 -5.88 9.33
C ASP A 187 19.51 -5.37 10.23
N GLN A 188 19.21 -4.39 11.10
CA GLN A 188 20.15 -3.86 12.07
C GLN A 188 20.56 -4.91 13.10
N ASP A 189 19.61 -5.63 13.68
CA ASP A 189 19.87 -6.66 14.70
C ASP A 189 20.71 -7.83 14.16
N LEU A 190 20.50 -8.20 12.90
CA LEU A 190 21.34 -9.18 12.20
C LEU A 190 22.75 -8.65 11.90
N SER A 191 22.95 -7.33 11.89
CA SER A 191 24.26 -6.70 11.63
C SER A 191 25.09 -6.49 12.90
N MET A 192 24.46 -6.42 14.08
CA MET A 192 25.13 -6.02 15.33
C MET A 192 25.86 -7.15 16.08
N ALA A 193 25.66 -8.42 15.76
CA ALA A 193 26.31 -9.50 16.53
C ALA A 193 27.72 -9.90 16.01
N ASN A 194 28.33 -9.11 15.13
CA ASN A 194 29.72 -9.32 14.71
C ASN A 194 30.76 -8.71 15.66
N THR A 195 30.34 -8.12 16.79
CA THR A 195 31.27 -7.71 17.85
C THR A 195 31.60 -8.90 18.73
N THR A 196 32.74 -9.53 18.47
CA THR A 196 33.45 -10.40 19.41
C THR A 196 33.40 -9.78 20.81
N PRO A 197 33.05 -10.51 21.88
CA PRO A 197 33.18 -9.96 23.23
C PRO A 197 34.65 -9.64 23.46
N THR A 198 34.96 -8.35 23.66
CA THR A 198 36.26 -7.89 24.11
C THR A 198 36.58 -8.66 25.38
N ALA A 199 37.68 -9.43 25.37
CA ALA A 199 38.14 -10.12 26.56
C ALA A 199 38.26 -9.12 27.73
N PRO A 200 37.89 -9.50 28.96
CA PRO A 200 38.04 -8.61 30.10
C PRO A 200 39.51 -8.19 30.19
N VAL A 201 39.74 -6.87 30.16
CA VAL A 201 41.06 -6.29 30.42
C VAL A 201 41.53 -6.84 31.77
N ALA A 202 42.60 -7.63 31.76
CA ALA A 202 43.23 -8.08 32.98
C ALA A 202 43.69 -6.86 33.76
N THR A 203 43.08 -6.62 34.93
CA THR A 203 43.59 -5.66 35.91
C THR A 203 45.02 -6.04 36.26
N PRO A 204 46.02 -5.16 36.09
CA PRO A 204 47.38 -5.46 36.53
C PRO A 204 47.36 -5.66 38.05
N ALA A 205 47.93 -6.77 38.52
CA ALA A 205 48.14 -7.01 39.94
C ALA A 205 49.03 -5.90 40.52
N PRO A 206 48.70 -5.29 41.67
CA PRO A 206 49.58 -4.31 42.31
C PRO A 206 50.88 -5.00 42.75
N ALA A 207 52.01 -4.38 42.40
CA ALA A 207 53.33 -4.81 42.83
C ALA A 207 53.37 -4.85 44.37
N ALA A 208 53.78 -6.00 44.91
CA ALA A 208 54.08 -6.12 46.33
C ALA A 208 55.23 -5.15 46.68
N ALA A 209 54.93 -4.13 47.49
CA ALA A 209 55.93 -3.27 48.07
C ALA A 209 56.72 -4.10 49.10
N VAL A 210 57.99 -4.33 48.82
CA VAL A 210 58.98 -4.79 49.79
C VAL A 210 59.52 -3.55 50.49
N ASN A 211 59.22 -3.41 51.78
CA ASN A 211 60.08 -2.82 52.82
C ASN A 211 59.49 -3.12 54.19
#